data_AF-A0A5E4Z991-F1
#
_entry.id   AF-A0A5E4Z991-F1
#
_cell.length_a   1.000
_cell.length_b   1.000
_cell.length_c   1.000
_cell.angle_alpha   90.00
_cell.angle_beta   90.00
_cell.angle_gamma   90.00
#
_symmetry.space_group_name_H-M   'P 1'
#
loop_
_entity.id
_entity.type
_entity.pdbx_description
1 polymer ?
#
loop_
_entity_poly.entity_id
_entity_poly.type
_entity_poly.pdbx_seq_one_letter_code
_entity_poly.pdbx_strand_id
1 'polypeptide(L)'
;MAIAFDKQNLDAAVAAVMKSALEKEQKWIPQLGGAVVRLTEDGDVRSYLMARASEAYTQAAQLPGGIQVARIEGVPYSPVGFVFEPHVGEMLPAPVRIEGDTGEVQHLAYFWAVL
;
A
#
# COMPACT_ATOMS: atom_id res chain seq x y z
N MET A 1 -11.85 -12.30 1.82
CA MET A 1 -10.58 -12.39 1.09
C MET A 1 -9.75 -11.22 1.56
N ALA A 2 -8.62 -11.46 2.20
CA ALA A 2 -7.78 -10.41 2.75
C ALA A 2 -6.51 -10.22 1.91
N ILE A 3 -5.99 -8.98 1.90
CA ILE A 3 -4.61 -8.72 1.48
C ILE A 3 -3.72 -8.53 2.70
N ALA A 4 -2.46 -8.86 2.55
CA ALA A 4 -1.43 -8.47 3.49
C ALA A 4 -0.25 -7.82 2.76
N PHE A 5 0.72 -7.31 3.52
CA PHE A 5 1.83 -6.54 2.99
C PHE A 5 3.14 -7.15 3.48
N ASP A 6 4.13 -7.29 2.59
CA ASP A 6 5.47 -7.59 3.06
C ASP A 6 6.01 -6.41 3.88
N LYS A 7 6.53 -6.70 5.08
CA LYS A 7 6.96 -5.66 6.01
C LYS A 7 8.12 -4.84 5.46
N GLN A 8 9.16 -5.50 4.95
CA GLN A 8 10.38 -4.81 4.50
C GLN A 8 10.08 -3.92 3.30
N ASN A 9 9.25 -4.44 2.40
CA ASN A 9 8.80 -3.75 1.21
C ASN A 9 7.90 -2.54 1.53
N LEU A 10 6.94 -2.70 2.46
CA LEU A 10 6.12 -1.59 2.94
C LEU A 10 6.97 -0.51 3.62
N ASP A 11 7.93 -0.89 4.47
CA ASP A 11 8.83 0.05 5.13
C ASP A 11 9.66 0.86 4.10
N ALA A 12 10.16 0.20 3.05
CA ALA A 12 10.90 0.84 1.97
C ALA A 12 10.02 1.83 1.17
N ALA A 13 8.76 1.46 0.91
CA ALA A 13 7.80 2.32 0.24
C ALA A 13 7.48 3.58 1.06
N VAL A 14 7.27 3.43 2.37
CA VAL A 14 7.04 4.57 3.28
C VAL A 14 8.24 5.52 3.25
N ALA A 15 9.46 5.00 3.39
CA ALA A 15 10.68 5.80 3.33
C ALA A 15 10.84 6.55 2.00
N ALA A 16 10.53 5.90 0.86
CA ALA A 16 10.59 6.52 -0.46
C ALA A 16 9.58 7.69 -0.60
N VAL A 17 8.36 7.51 -0.09
CA VAL A 17 7.33 8.57 -0.07
C VAL A 17 7.78 9.75 0.79
N MET A 18 8.22 9.49 2.03
CA MET A 18 8.65 10.54 2.95
C MET A 18 9.85 11.32 2.41
N LYS A 19 10.83 10.64 1.80
CA LYS A 19 11.96 11.27 1.13
C LYS A 19 11.52 12.17 -0.01
N SER A 20 10.66 11.68 -0.91
CA SER A 20 10.15 12.49 -2.03
C SER A 20 9.32 13.68 -1.55
N ALA A 21 8.54 13.52 -0.48
CA ALA A 21 7.76 14.61 0.11
C ALA A 21 8.68 15.71 0.67
N LEU A 22 9.76 15.31 1.36
CA LEU A 22 10.77 16.24 1.87
C LEU A 22 11.45 17.03 0.75
N GLU A 23 11.89 16.36 -0.31
CA GLU A 23 12.52 16.99 -1.49
C GLU A 23 11.60 18.00 -2.19
N LYS A 24 10.28 17.82 -2.09
CA LYS A 24 9.26 18.70 -2.66
C LYS A 24 8.70 19.71 -1.66
N GLU A 25 9.25 19.78 -0.44
CA GLU A 25 8.75 20.59 0.67
C GLU A 25 7.25 20.36 1.00
N GLN A 26 6.73 19.18 0.64
CA GLN A 26 5.35 18.80 0.85
C GLN A 26 5.20 18.14 2.23
N LYS A 27 4.29 18.67 3.05
CA LYS A 27 4.10 18.19 4.44
C LYS A 27 2.84 17.33 4.63
N TRP A 28 1.87 17.41 3.72
CA TRP A 28 0.59 16.73 3.89
C TRP A 28 -0.17 16.46 2.57
N ILE A 29 -1.16 15.57 2.65
CA ILE A 29 -2.20 15.34 1.63
C ILE A 29 -3.58 15.62 2.23
N PRO A 30 -4.44 16.38 1.55
CA PRO A 30 -5.85 16.42 1.90
C PRO A 30 -6.58 15.18 1.39
N GLN A 31 -7.36 14.52 2.24
CA GLN A 31 -8.26 13.44 1.85
C GLN A 31 -9.71 13.92 1.75
N LEU A 32 -10.51 13.19 0.98
CA LEU A 32 -11.96 13.34 0.97
C LEU A 32 -12.49 13.12 2.40
N GLY A 33 -13.40 14.00 2.84
CA GLY A 33 -13.90 13.97 4.21
C GLY A 33 -13.10 14.81 5.22
N GLY A 34 -12.09 15.56 4.77
CA GLY A 34 -11.35 16.52 5.60
C GLY A 34 -10.23 15.93 6.45
N ALA A 35 -9.98 14.62 6.34
CA ALA A 35 -8.81 13.99 6.93
C ALA A 35 -7.53 14.46 6.21
N VAL A 36 -6.40 14.43 6.93
CA VAL A 36 -5.09 14.85 6.42
C VAL A 36 -4.07 13.76 6.71
N VAL A 37 -3.32 13.36 5.67
CA VAL A 37 -2.16 12.48 5.82
C VAL A 37 -0.93 13.33 6.06
N ARG A 38 -0.24 13.17 7.19
CA ARG A 38 1.02 13.88 7.45
C ARG A 38 2.18 13.09 6.85
N LEU A 39 2.94 13.72 5.96
CA LEU A 39 4.06 13.07 5.26
C LEU A 39 5.35 13.05 6.07
N THR A 40 5.33 13.66 7.25
CA THR A 40 6.41 13.64 8.23
C THR A 40 6.27 12.52 9.25
N GLU A 41 5.14 11.81 9.25
CA GLU A 41 4.82 10.75 10.22
C GLU A 41 4.76 9.39 9.51
N ASP A 42 5.63 8.44 9.91
CA ASP A 42 5.69 7.09 9.30
C ASP A 42 4.33 6.38 9.35
N GLY A 43 3.66 6.44 10.50
CA GLY A 43 2.37 5.77 10.72
C GLY A 43 1.25 6.26 9.81
N ASP A 44 1.20 7.57 9.53
CA ASP A 44 0.21 8.17 8.64
C ASP A 44 0.46 7.74 7.18
N VAL A 45 1.72 7.77 6.74
CA VAL A 45 2.11 7.36 5.38
C VAL A 45 1.86 5.86 5.18
N ARG A 46 2.23 5.03 6.15
CA ARG A 46 2.00 3.58 6.15
C ARG A 46 0.51 3.26 6.02
N SER A 47 -0.30 3.85 6.88
CA SER A 47 -1.75 3.63 6.87
C SER A 47 -2.37 4.08 5.56
N TYR A 48 -1.91 5.21 5.02
CA TYR A 48 -2.34 5.71 3.72
C TYR A 48 -2.03 4.73 2.58
N LEU A 49 -0.80 4.24 2.48
CA LEU A 49 -0.39 3.29 1.44
C LEU A 49 -1.19 1.99 1.51
N MET A 50 -1.36 1.44 2.72
CA MET A 50 -2.14 0.22 2.94
C MET A 50 -3.62 0.42 2.57
N ALA A 51 -4.22 1.55 2.95
CA ALA A 51 -5.61 1.87 2.62
C ALA A 51 -5.82 1.98 1.09
N ARG A 52 -4.90 2.65 0.38
CA ARG A 52 -4.98 2.79 -1.09
C ARG A 52 -4.83 1.46 -1.81
N ALA A 53 -3.91 0.61 -1.38
CA ALA A 53 -3.77 -0.74 -1.93
C ALA A 53 -5.00 -1.60 -1.65
N SER A 54 -5.58 -1.50 -0.45
CA SER A 54 -6.82 -2.21 -0.08
C SER A 54 -8.03 -1.79 -0.90
N GLU A 55 -8.17 -0.48 -1.14
CA GLU A 55 -9.21 0.08 -1.99
C GLU A 55 -9.08 -0.45 -3.42
N ALA A 56 -7.87 -0.40 -3.99
CA ALA A 56 -7.59 -0.93 -5.33
C ALA A 56 -7.86 -2.44 -5.43
N TYR A 57 -7.48 -3.21 -4.41
CA TYR A 57 -7.77 -4.64 -4.35
C TYR A 57 -9.27 -4.92 -4.34
N THR A 58 -10.03 -4.17 -3.53
CA THR A 58 -11.49 -4.30 -3.42
C THR A 58 -12.17 -3.98 -4.76
N GLN A 59 -11.72 -2.94 -5.45
CA GLN A 59 -12.20 -2.59 -6.78
C GLN A 59 -11.87 -3.69 -7.81
N ALA A 60 -10.62 -4.17 -7.84
CA ALA A 60 -10.20 -5.20 -8.77
C ALA A 60 -10.96 -6.52 -8.59
N ALA A 61 -11.24 -6.91 -7.35
CA ALA A 61 -12.04 -8.10 -7.04
C ALA A 61 -13.47 -8.07 -7.62
N GLN A 62 -14.01 -6.88 -7.93
CA GLN A 62 -15.34 -6.69 -8.50
C GLN A 62 -15.35 -6.68 -10.04
N LEU A 63 -14.18 -6.61 -10.70
CA LEU A 63 -14.09 -6.48 -12.16
C LEU A 63 -14.19 -7.84 -12.88
N PRO A 64 -14.72 -7.87 -14.13
CA PRO A 64 -14.65 -9.04 -15.01
C PRO A 64 -13.19 -9.28 -15.44
N GLY A 65 -12.47 -10.06 -14.65
CA GLY A 65 -11.01 -10.22 -14.75
C GLY A 65 -10.33 -10.38 -13.39
N GLY A 66 -11.03 -10.01 -12.32
CA GLY A 66 -10.58 -10.18 -10.94
C GLY A 66 -9.32 -9.37 -10.62
N ILE A 67 -8.58 -9.84 -9.62
CA ILE A 67 -7.35 -9.20 -9.14
C ILE A 67 -6.26 -9.42 -10.20
N GLN A 68 -5.87 -8.34 -10.88
CA GLN A 68 -4.78 -8.36 -11.85
C GLN A 68 -3.43 -8.26 -11.12
N VAL A 69 -2.64 -9.32 -11.26
CA VAL A 69 -1.24 -9.39 -10.81
C VAL A 69 -0.39 -8.45 -11.68
N ALA A 70 0.56 -7.73 -11.07
CA ALA A 70 1.55 -6.89 -11.77
C ALA A 70 1.04 -5.63 -12.52
N ARG A 71 0.04 -4.90 -12.00
CA ARG A 71 -0.41 -3.62 -12.58
C ARG A 71 -0.07 -2.42 -11.69
N ILE A 72 0.59 -1.40 -12.24
CA ILE A 72 0.84 -0.12 -11.55
C ILE A 72 -0.50 0.61 -11.38
N GLU A 73 -1.20 0.36 -10.28
CA GLU A 73 -2.48 1.03 -9.96
C GLU A 73 -2.22 2.38 -9.31
N GLY A 74 -1.96 3.38 -10.16
CA GLY A 74 -1.76 4.74 -9.74
C GLY A 74 -0.52 4.93 -8.86
N VAL A 75 -0.24 6.19 -8.61
CA VAL A 75 0.96 6.64 -7.92
C VAL A 75 0.43 7.31 -6.65
N PRO A 76 0.38 6.63 -5.48
CA PRO A 76 -0.04 7.28 -4.23
C PRO A 76 0.86 8.50 -3.95
N TYR A 77 2.11 8.40 -4.44
CA TYR A 77 3.13 9.44 -4.54
C TYR A 77 4.13 9.13 -5.64
N SER A 78 4.66 10.17 -6.29
CA SER A 78 5.45 10.17 -7.53
C SER A 78 6.44 9.01 -7.78
N PRO A 79 7.04 8.33 -6.77
CA PRO A 79 7.84 7.15 -7.05
C PRO A 79 7.17 5.80 -6.77
N VAL A 80 6.11 5.70 -5.97
CA VAL A 80 5.63 4.39 -5.48
C VAL A 80 4.42 3.89 -6.28
N GLY A 81 4.41 2.59 -6.60
CA GLY A 81 3.23 1.84 -7.03
C GLY A 81 3.24 0.46 -6.38
N PHE A 82 2.28 -0.40 -6.70
CA PHE A 82 2.19 -1.74 -6.09
C PHE A 82 1.66 -2.79 -7.06
N VAL A 83 1.91 -4.05 -6.73
CA VAL A 83 1.42 -5.24 -7.43
C VAL A 83 0.85 -6.23 -6.41
N PHE A 84 -0.15 -7.00 -6.83
CA PHE A 84 -0.68 -8.11 -6.01
C PHE A 84 -0.09 -9.43 -6.47
N GLU A 85 0.36 -10.27 -5.54
CA GLU A 85 0.81 -11.64 -5.80
C GLU A 85 0.03 -12.63 -4.95
N PRO A 86 -0.26 -13.85 -5.43
CA PRO A 86 -0.87 -14.89 -4.62
C PRO A 86 -0.04 -15.20 -3.37
N HIS A 87 -0.68 -15.28 -2.21
CA HIS A 87 -0.02 -15.71 -0.99
C HIS A 87 0.02 -17.25 -0.95
N VAL A 88 1.21 -17.82 -0.92
CA VAL A 88 1.41 -19.28 -0.84
C VAL A 88 2.35 -19.60 0.32
N GLY A 89 1.88 -20.44 1.24
CA GLY A 89 2.67 -20.90 2.39
C GLY A 89 2.84 -19.86 3.49
N GLU A 90 3.80 -20.10 4.39
CA GLU A 90 4.11 -19.21 5.51
C GLU A 90 5.21 -18.22 5.11
N MET A 91 5.11 -16.97 5.59
CA MET A 91 6.11 -15.92 5.36
C MET A 91 6.79 -15.52 6.66
N LEU A 92 8.12 -15.36 6.62
CA LEU A 92 8.93 -14.88 7.74
C LEU A 92 9.78 -13.67 7.29
N PRO A 93 9.60 -12.48 7.90
CA PRO A 93 8.64 -12.18 8.97
C PRO A 93 7.19 -12.27 8.50
N ALA A 94 6.27 -12.45 9.45
CA ALA A 94 4.84 -12.50 9.17
C ALA A 94 4.40 -11.22 8.43
N PRO A 95 3.52 -11.33 7.42
CA PRO A 95 3.10 -10.19 6.65
C PRO A 95 2.24 -9.26 7.51
N VAL A 96 2.33 -7.96 7.23
CA VAL A 96 1.56 -6.93 7.92
C VAL A 96 0.12 -6.97 7.42
N ARG A 97 -0.85 -6.93 8.33
CA ARG A 97 -2.28 -6.93 8.02
C ARG A 97 -2.89 -5.57 8.33
N ILE A 98 -3.99 -5.26 7.65
CA ILE A 98 -4.83 -4.11 8.01
C ILE A 98 -5.47 -4.40 9.37
N GLU A 99 -5.48 -3.41 10.25
CA GLU A 99 -6.11 -3.54 11.56
C GLU A 99 -7.59 -3.94 11.42
N GLY A 100 -7.99 -4.97 12.17
CA GLY A 100 -9.35 -5.51 12.12
C GLY A 100 -9.61 -6.53 11.00
N ASP A 101 -8.68 -6.75 10.07
CA ASP A 101 -8.84 -7.78 9.05
C ASP A 101 -8.50 -9.17 9.62
N THR A 102 -9.52 -10.02 9.73
CA THR A 102 -9.41 -11.39 10.24
C THR A 102 -9.49 -12.45 9.13
N GLY A 103 -9.79 -12.07 7.89
CA GLY A 103 -10.00 -13.01 6.78
C GLY A 103 -8.71 -13.71 6.34
N GLU A 104 -8.81 -14.91 5.76
CA GLU A 104 -7.63 -15.58 5.20
C GLU A 104 -6.92 -14.69 4.15
N VAL A 105 -5.61 -14.54 4.30
CA VAL A 105 -4.76 -13.75 3.39
C VAL A 105 -4.60 -14.55 2.11
N GLN A 106 -5.09 -14.01 1.00
CA GLN A 106 -5.02 -14.67 -0.30
C GLN A 106 -4.00 -14.03 -1.22
N HIS A 107 -3.67 -12.76 -1.00
CA HIS A 107 -2.70 -12.03 -1.80
C HIS A 107 -1.80 -11.16 -0.92
N LEU A 108 -0.57 -10.97 -1.37
CA LEU A 108 0.37 -10.00 -0.84
C LEU A 108 0.44 -8.80 -1.78
N ALA A 109 0.44 -7.59 -1.21
CA ALA A 109 0.75 -6.37 -1.93
C ALA A 109 2.23 -6.04 -1.77
N TYR A 110 2.94 -5.99 -2.90
CA TYR A 110 4.32 -5.56 -2.99
C TYR A 110 4.39 -4.19 -3.65
N PHE A 111 4.93 -3.22 -2.95
CA PHE A 111 5.24 -1.89 -3.42
C PHE A 111 6.58 -1.87 -4.19
N TRP A 112 6.65 -1.13 -5.29
CA TRP A 112 7.91 -0.73 -5.90
C TRP A 112 8.10 0.77 -5.73
N ALA A 113 9.35 1.23 -5.73
CA ALA A 113 9.67 2.64 -5.86
C ALA A 113 10.49 2.83 -7.14
N VAL A 114 10.05 3.72 -8.02
CA VAL A 114 10.81 4.25 -9.14
C VAL A 114 11.53 5.48 -8.62
N LEU A 115 12.77 5.29 -8.18
CA LEU A 115 13.67 6.36 -7.71
C LEU A 115 14.31 7.10 -8.88
#